data_AF-A0A954Z769-F1
#
_entry.id   AF-A0A954Z769-F1
#
_cell.length_a   1.000
_cell.length_b   1.000
_cell.length_c   1.000
_cell.angle_alpha   90.00
_cell.angle_beta   90.00
_cell.angle_gamma   90.00
#
_symmetry.space_group_name_H-M   'P 1'
#
loop_
_entity.id
_entity.type
_entity.pdbx_description
1 polymer ?
#
loop_
_entity_poly.entity_id
_entity_poly.type
_entity_poly.pdbx_seq_one_letter_code
_entity_poly.pdbx_strand_id
1 'polypeptide(L)'
;GKFHTYAFTDSDGAPKWDVEFAWGKGGKADHGSHLSRPAIVGDRVFVRPRVLDLQTGEVRPELIPEGKCGTYACTDHALFYRGNPGAKFAMWSSADSQYSQWERLRPDCWLSSIPAGGMLLSPEGGGGCSCGSWMETSIGFIPTVRVSDP
;
A
#
# COMPACT_ATOMS: atom_id res chain seq x y z
N GLY A 1 -12.58 -0.08 16.21
CA GLY A 1 -11.94 1.20 15.89
C GLY A 1 -12.51 1.68 14.58
N LYS A 2 -12.65 2.99 14.41
CA LYS A 2 -12.96 3.62 13.11
C LYS A 2 -11.71 4.33 12.62
N PHE A 3 -11.54 4.39 11.30
CA PHE A 3 -10.55 5.25 10.66
C PHE A 3 -11.27 6.45 10.10
N HIS A 4 -10.76 7.65 10.38
CA HIS A 4 -11.34 8.91 9.91
C HIS A 4 -10.40 9.51 8.84
N THR A 5 -10.97 9.92 7.72
CA THR A 5 -10.24 10.57 6.64
C THR A 5 -10.96 11.86 6.28
N TYR A 6 -10.20 12.94 6.23
CA TYR A 6 -10.68 14.28 5.95
C TYR A 6 -9.99 14.80 4.70
N ALA A 7 -10.71 15.55 3.88
CA ALA A 7 -10.11 16.39 2.84
C ALA A 7 -10.53 17.83 3.02
N PHE A 8 -9.63 18.72 2.61
CA PHE A 8 -9.79 20.15 2.65
C PHE A 8 -9.46 20.70 1.25
N THR A 9 -10.10 21.80 0.88
CA THR A 9 -9.75 22.57 -0.31
C THR A 9 -8.34 23.16 -0.16
N ASP A 10 -7.59 23.20 -1.26
CA ASP A 10 -6.22 23.69 -1.26
C ASP A 10 -6.12 25.21 -1.13
N SER A 11 -7.09 25.94 -1.67
CA SER A 11 -7.12 27.40 -1.73
C SER A 11 -7.28 28.09 -0.36
N ASP A 12 -8.10 27.51 0.51
CA ASP A 12 -8.55 28.15 1.76
C ASP A 12 -8.69 27.18 2.94
N GLY A 13 -8.41 25.88 2.75
CA GLY A 13 -8.47 24.88 3.82
C GLY A 13 -9.89 24.59 4.31
N ALA A 14 -10.92 24.97 3.55
CA ALA A 14 -12.30 24.65 3.90
C ALA A 14 -12.53 23.12 3.84
N PRO A 15 -13.31 22.54 4.77
CA PRO A 15 -13.63 21.12 4.74
C PRO A 15 -14.35 20.76 3.43
N LYS A 16 -13.84 19.74 2.73
CA LYS A 16 -14.44 19.24 1.49
C LYS A 16 -15.32 18.01 1.76
N TRP A 17 -14.77 17.04 2.47
CA TRP A 17 -15.49 15.84 2.91
C TRP A 17 -14.83 15.24 4.14
N ASP A 18 -15.62 14.48 4.90
CA ASP A 18 -15.21 13.69 6.06
C ASP A 18 -15.86 12.31 5.94
N VAL A 19 -15.03 11.27 5.98
CA VAL A 19 -15.48 9.89 5.87
C VAL A 19 -14.85 9.04 6.96
N GLU A 20 -15.72 8.27 7.62
CA GLU A 20 -15.33 7.24 8.57
C GLU A 20 -15.68 5.85 8.05
N PHE A 21 -14.83 4.87 8.34
CA PHE A 21 -15.14 3.47 8.09
C PHE A 21 -14.56 2.57 9.17
N ALA A 22 -15.14 1.38 9.30
CA ALA A 22 -14.66 0.36 10.23
C ALA A 22 -13.22 -0.05 9.89
N TRP A 23 -12.38 -0.11 10.91
CA TRP A 23 -10.97 -0.44 10.79
C TRP A 23 -10.59 -1.70 11.57
N GLY A 24 -9.84 -2.59 10.92
CA GLY A 24 -9.39 -3.87 11.45
C GLY A 24 -10.49 -4.95 11.50
N LYS A 25 -10.07 -6.21 11.43
CA LYS A 25 -10.99 -7.35 11.53
C LYS A 25 -11.73 -7.35 12.88
N GLY A 26 -13.06 -7.31 12.83
CA GLY A 26 -13.90 -7.25 14.04
C GLY A 26 -13.74 -5.96 14.85
N GLY A 27 -13.26 -4.88 14.23
CA GLY A 27 -13.07 -3.59 14.89
C GLY A 27 -11.90 -3.54 15.87
N LYS A 28 -11.01 -4.54 15.87
CA LYS A 28 -9.79 -4.53 16.68
C LYS A 28 -8.60 -4.15 15.81
N ALA A 29 -8.00 -3.00 16.10
CA ALA A 29 -6.68 -2.66 15.59
C ALA A 29 -5.63 -3.43 16.39
N ASP A 30 -4.61 -3.96 15.71
CA ASP A 30 -3.41 -4.49 16.35
C ASP A 30 -2.22 -3.59 15.96
N HIS A 31 -1.16 -3.54 16.78
CA HIS A 31 0.02 -2.71 16.47
C HIS A 31 0.61 -2.99 15.09
N GLY A 32 0.45 -4.23 14.64
CA GLY A 32 0.91 -4.70 13.35
C GLY A 32 -0.05 -4.38 12.20
N SER A 33 -1.18 -3.71 12.41
CA SER A 33 -2.14 -3.38 11.33
C SER A 33 -2.27 -1.88 11.09
N HIS A 34 -1.82 -1.02 12.01
CA HIS A 34 -1.95 0.43 11.89
C HIS A 34 -1.62 0.94 10.47
N LEU A 35 -2.60 1.60 9.87
CA LEU A 35 -2.43 2.22 8.57
C LEU A 35 -1.44 3.36 8.67
N SER A 36 -0.38 3.18 7.93
CA SER A 36 0.46 4.23 7.41
C SER A 36 -0.31 5.06 6.38
N ARG A 37 0.16 6.31 6.23
CA ARG A 37 -0.39 7.44 5.47
C ARG A 37 -1.16 7.08 4.18
N PRO A 38 -2.19 7.88 3.82
CA PRO A 38 -2.86 7.74 2.53
C PRO A 38 -1.91 7.98 1.37
N ALA A 39 -2.22 7.41 0.20
CA ALA A 39 -1.62 7.78 -1.07
C ALA A 39 -2.71 8.23 -2.04
N ILE A 40 -2.35 9.11 -2.98
CA ILE A 40 -3.29 9.66 -3.96
C ILE A 40 -2.72 9.44 -5.35
N VAL A 41 -3.55 8.93 -6.27
CA VAL A 41 -3.24 8.82 -7.69
C VAL A 41 -4.53 9.10 -8.47
N GLY A 42 -4.47 10.09 -9.36
CA GLY A 42 -5.64 10.52 -10.12
C GLY A 42 -6.80 10.93 -9.20
N ASP A 43 -7.95 10.27 -9.38
CA ASP A 43 -9.19 10.45 -8.63
C ASP A 43 -9.30 9.55 -7.38
N ARG A 44 -8.25 8.81 -7.03
CA ARG A 44 -8.29 7.81 -5.95
C ARG A 44 -7.44 8.23 -4.76
N VAL A 45 -7.99 8.05 -3.56
CA VAL A 45 -7.27 8.08 -2.29
C VAL A 45 -7.21 6.66 -1.74
N PHE A 46 -6.01 6.11 -1.67
CA PHE A 46 -5.77 4.81 -1.06
C PHE A 46 -5.66 4.98 0.45
N VAL A 47 -6.57 4.33 1.18
CA VAL A 47 -6.57 4.23 2.64
C VAL A 47 -6.88 2.78 2.97
N ARG A 48 -5.87 1.91 2.80
CA ARG A 48 -6.04 0.44 2.83
C ARG A 48 -6.92 0.00 4.00
N PRO A 49 -7.79 -1.02 3.86
CA PRO A 49 -8.07 -1.74 2.64
C PRO A 49 -8.97 -0.96 1.66
N ARG A 50 -9.42 0.25 2.00
CA ARG A 50 -10.40 1.00 1.21
C ARG A 50 -9.72 1.93 0.20
N VAL A 51 -10.47 2.25 -0.84
CA VAL A 51 -10.16 3.30 -1.80
C VAL A 51 -11.31 4.30 -1.77
N LEU A 52 -10.99 5.58 -1.63
CA LEU A 52 -11.97 6.66 -1.66
C LEU A 52 -11.87 7.41 -2.98
N ASP A 53 -12.99 7.96 -3.45
CA ASP A 53 -12.97 9.00 -4.47
C ASP A 53 -12.39 10.30 -3.89
N LEU A 54 -11.43 10.91 -4.58
CA LEU A 54 -10.74 12.12 -4.11
C LEU A 54 -11.68 13.35 -4.06
N GLN A 55 -12.69 13.40 -4.94
CA GLN A 55 -13.59 14.54 -5.04
C GLN A 55 -14.71 14.46 -4.02
N THR A 56 -15.29 13.27 -3.81
CA THR A 56 -16.48 13.09 -2.97
C THR A 56 -16.20 12.43 -1.62
N GLY A 57 -15.08 11.72 -1.48
CA GLY A 57 -14.79 10.87 -0.33
C GLY A 57 -15.52 9.53 -0.36
N GLU A 58 -16.41 9.30 -1.32
CA GLU A 58 -17.20 8.07 -1.39
C GLU A 58 -16.30 6.83 -1.50
N VAL A 59 -16.67 5.78 -0.75
CA VAL A 59 -15.88 4.56 -0.79
C VAL A 59 -16.15 3.80 -2.08
N ARG A 60 -15.08 3.57 -2.83
CA ARG A 60 -15.11 2.81 -4.07
C ARG A 60 -15.14 1.29 -3.77
N PRO A 61 -15.60 0.45 -4.73
CA PRO A 61 -15.75 -0.99 -4.52
C PRO A 61 -14.42 -1.74 -4.43
N GLU A 62 -13.31 -1.16 -4.88
CA GLU A 62 -11.99 -1.78 -4.81
C GLU A 62 -11.59 -2.08 -3.35
N LEU A 63 -11.16 -3.32 -3.12
CA LEU A 63 -10.66 -3.77 -1.83
C LEU A 63 -9.21 -4.21 -1.98
N ILE A 64 -8.33 -3.50 -1.30
CA ILE A 64 -6.91 -3.84 -1.23
C ILE A 64 -6.76 -4.86 -0.12
N PRO A 65 -6.19 -6.05 -0.39
CA PRO A 65 -5.95 -7.05 0.64
C PRO A 65 -5.20 -6.44 1.82
N GLU A 66 -5.66 -6.78 3.03
CA GLU A 66 -5.08 -6.26 4.26
C GLU A 66 -3.58 -6.52 4.32
N GLY A 67 -2.86 -5.58 4.94
CA GLY A 67 -1.43 -5.67 5.15
C GLY A 67 -1.05 -5.80 6.62
N LYS A 68 0.25 -5.71 6.85
CA LYS A 68 0.85 -5.45 8.16
C LYS A 68 1.49 -4.06 8.21
N CYS A 69 2.01 -3.70 9.37
CA CYS A 69 2.60 -2.41 9.68
C CYS A 69 3.65 -2.04 8.64
N GLY A 70 3.54 -0.83 8.11
CA GLY A 70 4.45 -0.31 7.10
C GLY A 70 3.73 0.54 6.07
N THR A 71 4.41 1.54 5.54
CA THR A 71 3.90 2.34 4.42
C THR A 71 3.95 1.57 3.10
N TYR A 72 3.50 2.22 2.03
CA TYR A 72 3.42 1.62 0.71
C TYR A 72 3.81 2.65 -0.34
N ALA A 73 4.45 2.16 -1.39
CA ALA A 73 4.66 2.95 -2.59
C ALA A 73 3.44 2.78 -3.50
N CYS A 74 2.98 3.89 -4.07
CA CYS A 74 1.84 3.94 -4.96
C CYS A 74 2.31 4.42 -6.33
N THR A 75 1.90 3.72 -7.38
CA THR A 75 2.05 4.13 -8.77
C THR A 75 0.67 4.25 -9.41
N ASP A 76 0.63 4.63 -10.68
CA ASP A 76 -0.60 4.70 -11.47
C ASP A 76 -1.35 3.35 -11.53
N HIS A 77 -0.61 2.24 -11.44
CA HIS A 77 -1.15 0.90 -11.69
C HIS A 77 -0.95 -0.09 -10.54
N ALA A 78 -0.17 0.24 -9.50
CA ALA A 78 0.13 -0.70 -8.44
C ALA A 78 0.43 -0.07 -7.08
N LEU A 79 0.15 -0.84 -6.02
CA LEU A 79 0.61 -0.59 -4.66
C LEU A 79 1.64 -1.64 -4.27
N PHE A 80 2.73 -1.19 -3.65
CA PHE A 80 3.84 -2.03 -3.16
C PHE A 80 3.94 -1.90 -1.64
N TYR A 81 3.73 -2.99 -0.91
CA TYR A 81 3.53 -2.93 0.54
C TYR A 81 3.79 -4.25 1.28
N ARG A 82 3.69 -4.21 2.62
CA ARG A 82 3.68 -5.40 3.47
C ARG A 82 2.30 -6.04 3.52
N GLY A 83 2.10 -7.09 2.75
CA GLY A 83 0.83 -7.79 2.62
C GLY A 83 0.61 -8.91 3.63
N ASN A 84 -0.64 -9.35 3.79
CA ASN A 84 -0.97 -10.57 4.52
C ASN A 84 -1.02 -11.80 3.59
N PRO A 85 -0.69 -13.00 4.10
CA PRO A 85 -0.18 -13.27 5.45
C PRO A 85 1.32 -12.94 5.59
N GLY A 86 1.76 -12.70 6.84
CA GLY A 86 3.18 -12.69 7.19
C GLY A 86 3.95 -11.40 6.92
N ALA A 87 3.30 -10.30 6.53
CA ALA A 87 3.95 -9.02 6.21
C ALA A 87 4.98 -9.13 5.07
N LYS A 88 4.77 -10.05 4.14
CA LYS A 88 5.63 -10.26 2.98
C LYS A 88 5.52 -9.08 2.03
N PHE A 89 6.51 -8.90 1.18
CA PHE A 89 6.42 -7.96 0.08
C PHE A 89 5.28 -8.40 -0.84
N ALA A 90 4.29 -7.53 -1.00
CA ALA A 90 3.16 -7.71 -1.89
C ALA A 90 3.06 -6.58 -2.91
N MET A 91 2.46 -6.93 -4.06
CA MET A 91 1.98 -6.00 -5.06
C MET A 91 0.48 -6.20 -5.25
N TRP A 92 -0.28 -5.11 -5.21
CA TRP A 92 -1.67 -5.08 -5.65
C TRP A 92 -1.80 -4.23 -6.90
N SER A 93 -2.42 -4.76 -7.94
CA SER A 93 -2.66 -4.08 -9.21
C SER A 93 -4.01 -3.36 -9.19
N SER A 94 -4.01 -2.06 -9.49
CA SER A 94 -5.25 -1.28 -9.57
C SER A 94 -6.03 -1.52 -10.87
N ALA A 95 -5.39 -2.10 -11.88
CA ALA A 95 -6.01 -2.37 -13.18
C ALA A 95 -7.02 -3.53 -13.14
N ASP A 96 -6.70 -4.58 -12.38
CA ASP A 96 -7.44 -5.84 -12.35
C ASP A 96 -7.67 -6.38 -10.92
N SER A 97 -7.31 -5.60 -9.89
CA SER A 97 -7.38 -5.98 -8.48
C SER A 97 -6.58 -7.24 -8.12
N GLN A 98 -5.61 -7.64 -8.95
CA GLN A 98 -4.77 -8.80 -8.67
C GLN A 98 -3.80 -8.54 -7.52
N TYR A 99 -3.56 -9.58 -6.72
CA TYR A 99 -2.67 -9.54 -5.58
C TYR A 99 -1.60 -10.62 -5.69
N SER A 100 -0.35 -10.20 -5.58
CA SER A 100 0.82 -11.09 -5.63
C SER A 100 1.75 -10.82 -4.46
N GLN A 101 2.53 -11.83 -4.09
CA GLN A 101 3.51 -11.74 -3.01
C GLN A 101 4.82 -12.41 -3.41
N TRP A 102 5.91 -11.95 -2.81
CA TRP A 102 7.21 -12.62 -2.87
C TRP A 102 7.57 -13.21 -1.52
N GLU A 103 7.85 -14.51 -1.53
CA GLU A 103 8.23 -15.23 -0.32
C GLU A 103 9.56 -14.77 0.22
N ARG A 104 9.66 -14.75 1.56
CA ARG A 104 10.88 -14.39 2.30
C ARG A 104 11.41 -12.97 2.00
N LEU A 105 10.61 -12.12 1.35
CA LEU A 105 10.89 -10.70 1.17
C LEU A 105 10.00 -9.86 2.05
N ARG A 106 10.58 -8.81 2.61
CA ARG A 106 9.89 -7.87 3.50
C ARG A 106 10.44 -6.46 3.26
N PRO A 107 9.64 -5.51 2.74
CA PRO A 107 10.07 -4.12 2.65
C PRO A 107 10.13 -3.50 4.05
N ASP A 108 10.68 -2.30 4.19
CA ASP A 108 10.81 -1.61 5.49
C ASP A 108 9.47 -1.24 6.14
N CYS A 109 9.55 -0.81 7.40
CA CYS A 109 8.44 -0.16 8.07
C CYS A 109 8.12 1.22 7.45
N TRP A 110 9.07 1.81 6.73
CA TRP A 110 8.92 3.08 6.02
C TRP A 110 8.95 2.89 4.49
N LEU A 111 8.93 3.98 3.74
CA LEU A 111 8.79 3.98 2.28
C LEU A 111 10.11 3.54 1.66
N SER A 112 10.26 2.23 1.44
CA SER A 112 11.49 1.63 0.91
C SER A 112 11.36 1.14 -0.52
N SER A 113 10.16 0.76 -0.96
CA SER A 113 9.94 0.32 -2.34
C SER A 113 9.97 1.52 -3.28
N ILE A 114 10.87 1.50 -4.27
CA ILE A 114 11.07 2.57 -5.25
C ILE A 114 10.72 2.02 -6.64
N PRO A 115 9.49 2.24 -7.13
CA PRO A 115 9.13 1.97 -8.52
C PRO A 115 9.64 3.12 -9.40
N ALA A 116 10.72 2.89 -10.16
CA ALA A 116 11.35 3.90 -11.01
C ALA A 116 12.08 3.28 -12.20
N GLY A 117 12.14 3.99 -13.33
CA GLY A 117 12.94 3.58 -14.50
C GLY A 117 12.54 2.21 -15.09
N GLY A 118 11.27 1.82 -14.96
CA GLY A 118 10.78 0.50 -15.41
C GLY A 118 11.19 -0.65 -14.50
N MET A 119 11.70 -0.38 -13.30
CA MET A 119 12.08 -1.36 -12.29
C MET A 119 11.34 -1.09 -10.99
N LEU A 120 11.36 -2.08 -10.09
CA LEU A 120 11.03 -1.91 -8.70
C LEU A 120 12.27 -2.23 -7.87
N LEU A 121 12.79 -1.25 -7.17
CA LEU A 121 13.93 -1.42 -6.27
C LEU A 121 13.40 -1.49 -4.83
N SER A 122 13.94 -2.42 -4.05
CA SER A 122 13.65 -2.51 -2.63
C SER A 122 14.96 -2.72 -1.88
N PRO A 123 15.42 -1.72 -1.12
CA PRO A 123 16.53 -1.94 -0.21
C PRO A 123 16.14 -3.00 0.83
N GLU A 124 17.17 -3.54 1.46
CA GLU A 124 17.06 -4.41 2.62
C GLU A 124 16.24 -3.70 3.71
N GLY A 125 15.18 -4.35 4.20
CA GLY A 125 14.30 -3.80 5.23
C GLY A 125 13.74 -4.82 6.23
N GLY A 126 14.34 -6.02 6.23
CA GLY A 126 14.18 -7.08 7.22
C GLY A 126 15.17 -6.97 8.38
N GLY A 127 16.25 -6.18 8.23
CA GLY A 127 17.36 -5.96 9.15
C GLY A 127 16.90 -5.81 10.59
N GLY A 128 17.10 -6.85 11.39
CA GLY A 128 16.70 -6.88 12.81
C GLY A 128 15.43 -7.69 13.11
N CYS A 129 14.85 -8.39 12.13
CA CYS A 129 13.78 -9.34 12.38
C CYS A 129 14.30 -10.60 13.09
N SER A 130 13.77 -10.89 14.28
CA SER A 130 14.18 -12.04 15.08
C SER A 130 13.76 -13.41 14.52
N CYS A 131 12.84 -13.44 13.54
CA CYS A 131 12.29 -14.69 13.01
C CYS A 131 13.16 -15.36 11.92
N GLY A 132 14.33 -14.81 11.58
CA GLY A 132 15.41 -15.47 10.82
C GLY A 132 15.07 -16.01 9.42
N SER A 133 13.87 -15.71 8.90
CA SER A 133 13.32 -16.34 7.70
C SER A 133 13.34 -15.42 6.47
N TRP A 134 13.72 -14.16 6.64
CA TRP A 134 13.77 -13.16 5.56
C TRP A 134 15.13 -13.19 4.84
N MET A 135 15.11 -12.82 3.56
CA MET A 135 16.32 -12.51 2.83
C MET A 135 16.76 -11.09 3.20
N GLU A 136 17.86 -10.99 3.94
CA GLU A 136 18.48 -9.74 4.38
C GLU A 136 19.34 -9.16 3.25
N THR A 137 18.71 -8.80 2.12
CA THR A 137 19.40 -8.21 0.96
C THR A 137 18.53 -7.18 0.25
N SER A 138 19.17 -6.30 -0.52
CA SER A 138 18.50 -5.39 -1.44
C SER A 138 18.18 -6.11 -2.75
N ILE A 139 17.03 -5.83 -3.34
CA ILE A 139 16.51 -6.54 -4.53
C ILE A 139 16.01 -5.53 -5.57
N GLY A 140 16.26 -5.84 -6.83
CA GLY A 140 15.64 -5.18 -7.98
C GLY A 140 14.77 -6.17 -8.75
N PHE A 141 13.52 -5.78 -9.02
CA PHE A 141 12.62 -6.50 -9.92
C PHE A 141 12.63 -5.82 -11.28
N ILE A 142 12.67 -6.63 -12.32
CA ILE A 142 12.53 -6.21 -13.71
C ILE A 142 11.29 -6.87 -14.32
N PRO A 143 10.59 -6.22 -15.26
CA PRO A 143 9.55 -6.84 -16.04
C PRO A 143 10.06 -8.08 -16.76
N THR A 144 9.28 -9.15 -16.76
CA THR A 144 9.58 -10.37 -17.53
C THR A 144 9.17 -10.27 -18.99
N VAL A 145 8.32 -9.28 -19.33
CA VAL A 145 7.90 -8.94 -20.69
C VAL A 145 8.37 -7.52 -20.96
N ARG A 146 9.05 -7.28 -22.08
CA ARG A 146 9.45 -5.91 -22.45
C ARG A 146 8.24 -5.17 -22.98
N VAL A 147 8.15 -3.87 -22.69
CA VAL A 147 7.12 -2.97 -23.26
C VAL A 147 7.18 -2.95 -24.80
N SER A 148 8.30 -3.38 -25.39
CA SER A 148 8.49 -3.52 -26.84
C SER A 148 8.09 -4.87 -27.43
N ASP A 149 7.72 -5.86 -26.61
CA ASP A 149 7.30 -7.17 -27.12
C ASP A 149 5.78 -7.12 -27.42
N PRO A 150 5.35 -7.47 -28.64
CA PRO A 150 3.95 -7.38 -29.08
C PRO A 150 3.01 -8.35 -28.35
#